data_AF-A0A843CKF7-F1
#
_entry.id   AF-A0A843CKF7-F1
#
_cell.length_a   1.000
_cell.length_b   1.000
_cell.length_c   1.000
_cell.angle_alpha   90.00
_cell.angle_beta   90.00
_cell.angle_gamma   90.00
#
_symmetry.space_group_name_H-M   'P 1'
#
loop_
_entity.id
_entity.type
_entity.pdbx_description
1 polymer ?
#
loop_
_entity_poly.entity_id
_entity_poly.type
_entity_poly.pdbx_seq_one_letter_code
_entity_poly.pdbx_strand_id
1 'polypeptide(L)'
;MRRAYLTSLILLGVLAGISTQSANAQLAENKAFLLEGNGFAISENSILTATIDLQFTIAKRGATSEFALQNGLIDINGKDLTVSGFRGTILKNGQFFKISSEASDAGGKKFTFKALGNLVEKNPGNSIYSVTATLSDPSNKITKLIYTTKVSEFTPIKPTDKNKKTEITVRILKGSSNSEVPNYNEQAGRFLFNYFSENRISIISGGTVTFVNEDIVSHSLKSGTSNNYNKTLKEAFTADGKISSGNIQPGKSWSVTFKEPGFYRIFDEKYQWMDATIFVSSDSSSKTIGSSKNLLN
;
A
#
# COMPACT_ATOMS: atom_id res chain seq x y z
N MET A 1 42.48 43.90 -53.96
CA MET A 1 41.54 43.83 -52.82
C MET A 1 40.55 42.70 -53.05
N ARG A 2 40.42 41.83 -52.03
CA ARG A 2 39.35 40.85 -51.72
C ARG A 2 38.83 39.88 -52.81
N ARG A 3 39.21 38.60 -52.63
CA ARG A 3 38.59 37.41 -53.20
C ARG A 3 37.26 37.12 -52.49
N ALA A 4 36.22 36.81 -53.26
CA ALA A 4 34.92 36.37 -52.77
C ALA A 4 35.00 34.90 -52.34
N TYR A 5 34.56 34.60 -51.11
CA TYR A 5 34.36 33.24 -50.62
C TYR A 5 32.88 32.88 -50.76
N LEU A 6 32.62 31.86 -51.58
CA LEU A 6 31.38 31.09 -51.54
C LEU A 6 31.43 30.20 -50.29
N THR A 7 30.47 30.35 -49.39
CA THR A 7 30.19 29.32 -48.37
C THR A 7 28.71 29.04 -48.35
N SER A 8 28.34 27.92 -48.97
CA SER A 8 27.05 27.25 -48.83
C SER A 8 26.94 26.70 -47.41
N LEU A 9 26.04 27.25 -46.59
CA LEU A 9 25.77 26.75 -45.25
C LEU A 9 24.71 25.64 -45.35
N ILE A 10 25.13 24.38 -45.28
CA ILE A 10 24.23 23.24 -45.12
C ILE A 10 23.80 23.22 -43.65
N LEU A 11 22.55 23.60 -43.38
CA LEU A 11 21.95 23.48 -42.06
C LEU A 11 21.45 22.04 -41.87
N LEU A 12 22.28 21.19 -41.26
CA LEU A 12 21.85 19.86 -40.79
C LEU A 12 20.85 20.05 -39.64
N GLY A 13 19.58 19.77 -39.89
CA GLY A 13 18.55 19.70 -38.87
C GLY A 13 18.77 18.47 -37.99
N VAL A 14 19.35 18.65 -36.80
CA VAL A 14 19.26 17.67 -35.73
C VAL A 14 17.90 17.84 -35.06
N LEU A 15 16.89 17.15 -35.60
CA LEU A 15 15.69 16.83 -34.83
C LEU A 15 16.10 15.83 -33.76
N ALA A 16 16.46 16.33 -32.58
CA ALA A 16 16.50 15.51 -31.38
C ALA A 16 15.07 15.04 -31.11
N GLY A 17 14.74 13.84 -31.57
CA GLY A 17 13.55 13.12 -31.16
C GLY A 17 13.64 12.88 -29.66
N ILE A 18 13.03 13.76 -28.87
CA ILE A 18 12.76 13.50 -27.47
C ILE A 18 11.69 12.41 -27.48
N SER A 19 12.11 11.15 -27.58
CA SER A 19 11.20 10.04 -27.29
C SER A 19 10.88 10.16 -25.81
N THR A 20 9.71 10.71 -25.50
CA THR A 20 9.15 10.59 -24.16
C THR A 20 8.88 9.11 -23.96
N GLN A 21 9.83 8.36 -23.40
CA GLN A 21 9.50 7.09 -22.79
C GLN A 21 8.54 7.42 -21.67
N SER A 22 7.24 7.31 -21.95
CA SER A 22 6.22 7.47 -20.93
C SER A 22 6.47 6.38 -19.89
N ALA A 23 6.85 6.77 -18.68
CA ALA A 23 7.04 5.84 -17.59
C ALA A 23 5.74 5.05 -17.38
N ASN A 24 5.81 3.71 -17.42
CA ASN A 24 4.70 2.83 -17.08
C ASN A 24 4.84 2.42 -15.61
N ALA A 25 3.78 2.55 -14.81
CA ALA A 25 3.85 2.21 -13.39
C ALA A 25 3.97 0.69 -13.17
N GLN A 26 4.53 0.28 -12.03
CA GLN A 26 4.58 -1.14 -11.63
C GLN A 26 3.27 -1.55 -10.94
N LEU A 27 2.16 -1.43 -11.67
CA LEU A 27 0.82 -1.79 -11.20
C LEU A 27 0.37 -3.07 -11.91
N ALA A 28 0.86 -4.22 -11.41
CA ALA A 28 0.55 -5.52 -11.97
C ALA A 28 -0.80 -6.07 -11.49
N GLU A 29 -1.47 -6.84 -12.35
CA GLU A 29 -2.73 -7.51 -12.04
C GLU A 29 -2.56 -8.61 -10.97
N ASN A 30 -3.61 -8.84 -10.19
CA ASN A 30 -3.70 -9.80 -9.08
C ASN A 30 -2.64 -9.61 -7.99
N LYS A 31 -2.14 -8.37 -7.87
CA LYS A 31 -1.24 -7.96 -6.80
C LYS A 31 -1.95 -7.03 -5.83
N ALA A 32 -1.50 -7.06 -4.58
CA ALA A 32 -1.88 -6.09 -3.57
C ALA A 32 -0.87 -4.95 -3.52
N PHE A 33 -1.36 -3.77 -3.21
CA PHE A 33 -0.61 -2.53 -3.14
C PHE A 33 -1.06 -1.71 -1.94
N LEU A 34 -0.13 -0.90 -1.44
CA LEU A 34 -0.37 0.11 -0.43
C LEU A 34 -0.01 1.47 -1.02
N LEU A 35 -0.98 2.38 -1.04
CA LEU A 35 -0.80 3.80 -1.34
C LEU A 35 -0.77 4.56 -0.02
N GLU A 36 0.36 5.19 0.27
CA GLU A 36 0.53 6.06 1.42
C GLU A 36 0.95 7.44 0.96
N GLY A 37 0.46 8.49 1.61
CA GLY A 37 0.89 9.83 1.28
C GLY A 37 0.56 10.88 2.33
N ASN A 38 1.21 12.02 2.17
CA ASN A 38 1.03 13.20 2.99
C ASN A 38 0.68 14.38 2.08
N GLY A 39 -0.05 15.33 2.64
CA GLY A 39 -0.59 16.43 1.86
C GLY A 39 -1.44 17.40 2.66
N PHE A 40 -2.37 18.04 1.96
CA PHE A 40 -3.21 19.10 2.51
C PHE A 40 -4.68 18.94 2.11
N ALA A 41 -5.56 19.27 3.04
CA ALA A 41 -6.98 19.49 2.83
C ALA A 41 -7.28 20.98 2.79
N ILE A 42 -7.94 21.42 1.73
CA ILE A 42 -8.20 22.82 1.41
C ILE A 42 -9.71 23.00 1.36
N SER A 43 -10.21 23.85 2.26
CA SER A 43 -11.59 24.33 2.25
C SER A 43 -11.61 25.84 2.01
N GLU A 44 -12.79 26.46 1.95
CA GLU A 44 -12.94 27.90 1.68
C GLU A 44 -12.05 28.78 2.56
N ASN A 45 -11.93 28.46 3.85
CA ASN A 45 -11.29 29.31 4.84
C ASN A 45 -10.14 28.62 5.60
N SER A 46 -9.70 27.44 5.17
CA SER A 46 -8.66 26.70 5.88
C SER A 46 -7.82 25.79 4.99
N ILE A 47 -6.56 25.65 5.38
CA ILE A 47 -5.64 24.61 4.90
C ILE A 47 -5.24 23.78 6.10
N LEU A 48 -5.50 22.48 6.02
CA LEU A 48 -5.25 21.51 7.08
C LEU A 48 -4.28 20.45 6.56
N THR A 49 -3.49 19.86 7.44
CA THR A 49 -2.67 18.69 7.08
C THR A 49 -3.57 17.49 6.81
N ALA A 50 -3.19 16.66 5.84
CA ALA A 50 -3.92 15.44 5.53
C ALA A 50 -2.95 14.30 5.22
N THR A 51 -3.33 13.09 5.63
CA THR A 51 -2.62 11.86 5.27
C THR A 51 -3.59 10.85 4.67
N ILE A 52 -3.05 9.92 3.90
CA ILE A 52 -3.84 8.89 3.23
C ILE A 52 -3.09 7.55 3.26
N ASP A 53 -3.80 6.49 3.64
CA ASP A 53 -3.37 5.09 3.58
C ASP A 53 -4.48 4.29 2.90
N LEU A 54 -4.23 3.79 1.69
CA LEU A 54 -5.18 2.96 0.94
C LEU A 54 -4.54 1.62 0.60
N GLN A 55 -5.20 0.54 0.97
CA GLN A 55 -4.80 -0.82 0.61
C GLN A 55 -5.69 -1.33 -0.52
N PHE A 56 -5.09 -1.90 -1.56
CA PHE A 56 -5.86 -2.33 -2.71
C PHE A 56 -5.28 -3.47 -3.51
N THR A 57 -6.15 -4.15 -4.24
CA THR A 57 -5.74 -5.06 -5.30
C THR A 57 -6.11 -4.51 -6.67
N ILE A 58 -5.39 -4.97 -7.70
CA ILE A 58 -5.72 -4.69 -9.09
C ILE A 58 -6.24 -5.99 -9.70
N ALA A 59 -7.49 -5.99 -10.16
CA ALA A 59 -8.09 -7.12 -10.86
C ALA A 59 -8.34 -6.75 -12.32
N LYS A 60 -8.24 -7.74 -13.21
CA LYS A 60 -8.62 -7.55 -14.62
C LYS A 60 -10.12 -7.79 -14.79
N ARG A 61 -10.81 -6.83 -15.40
CA ARG A 61 -12.21 -6.99 -15.82
C ARG A 61 -12.31 -6.66 -17.31
N GLY A 62 -12.31 -7.70 -18.15
CA GLY A 62 -12.28 -7.53 -19.61
C GLY A 62 -10.97 -6.88 -20.07
N ALA A 63 -11.07 -5.74 -20.76
CA ALA A 63 -9.91 -4.99 -21.26
C ALA A 63 -9.34 -3.97 -20.26
N THR A 64 -9.99 -3.77 -19.11
CA THR A 64 -9.62 -2.77 -18.11
C THR A 64 -9.09 -3.39 -16.83
N SER A 65 -8.03 -2.82 -16.27
CA SER A 65 -7.59 -3.12 -14.91
C SER A 65 -8.38 -2.25 -13.93
N GLU A 66 -9.18 -2.90 -13.09
CA GLU A 66 -9.99 -2.27 -12.05
C GLU A 66 -9.32 -2.45 -10.69
N PHE A 67 -9.50 -1.45 -9.85
CA PHE A 67 -9.19 -1.56 -8.44
C PHE A 67 -10.27 -2.40 -7.76
N ALA A 68 -9.90 -3.47 -7.05
CA ALA A 68 -10.82 -4.34 -6.33
C ALA A 68 -10.43 -4.44 -4.84
N LEU A 69 -11.43 -4.27 -3.97
CA LEU A 69 -11.40 -4.47 -2.51
C LEU A 69 -10.39 -3.60 -1.74
N GLN A 70 -10.89 -2.66 -0.94
CA GLN A 70 -10.04 -1.69 -0.26
C GLN A 70 -10.67 -1.18 1.02
N ASN A 71 -9.94 -1.32 2.12
CA ASN A 71 -10.09 -0.46 3.28
C ASN A 71 -8.97 0.57 3.21
N GLY A 72 -9.27 1.77 3.68
CA GLY A 72 -8.26 2.81 3.80
C GLY A 72 -8.66 3.83 4.84
N LEU A 73 -7.69 4.65 5.20
CA LEU A 73 -7.83 5.74 6.13
C LEU A 73 -7.45 7.04 5.41
N ILE A 74 -8.28 8.06 5.60
CA ILE A 74 -7.90 9.44 5.31
C ILE A 74 -7.91 10.17 6.64
N ASP A 75 -6.79 10.77 7.02
CA ASP A 75 -6.73 11.70 8.14
C ASP A 75 -6.80 13.14 7.62
N ILE A 76 -7.62 13.97 8.24
CA ILE A 76 -7.62 15.42 8.06
C ILE A 76 -7.49 16.08 9.43
N ASN A 77 -6.29 16.56 9.75
CA ASN A 77 -5.99 17.27 10.99
C ASN A 77 -6.39 16.48 12.26
N GLY A 78 -6.03 15.20 12.32
CA GLY A 78 -6.33 14.31 13.43
C GLY A 78 -7.79 13.82 13.46
N LYS A 79 -8.50 13.87 12.33
CA LYS A 79 -9.85 13.33 12.17
C LYS A 79 -9.86 12.26 11.09
N ASP A 80 -10.19 11.05 11.51
CA ASP A 80 -10.23 9.88 10.64
C ASP A 80 -11.51 9.79 9.81
N LEU A 81 -11.31 9.39 8.57
CA LEU A 81 -12.35 8.93 7.67
C LEU A 81 -11.97 7.52 7.20
N THR A 82 -12.79 6.55 7.59
CA THR A 82 -12.70 5.18 7.09
C THR A 82 -13.25 5.16 5.67
N VAL A 83 -12.41 4.77 4.73
CA VAL A 83 -12.77 4.68 3.33
C VAL A 83 -13.07 3.22 2.99
N SER A 84 -14.19 2.98 2.33
CA SER A 84 -14.66 1.65 1.95
C SER A 84 -15.45 1.67 0.64
N GLY A 85 -15.59 0.52 -0.01
CA GLY A 85 -16.38 0.42 -1.25
C GLY A 85 -15.72 1.08 -2.45
N PHE A 86 -14.38 1.11 -2.47
CA PHE A 86 -13.60 1.71 -3.54
C PHE A 86 -13.90 1.11 -4.90
N ARG A 87 -14.03 2.00 -5.88
CA ARG A 87 -14.00 1.68 -7.30
C ARG A 87 -12.92 2.54 -7.95
N GLY A 88 -12.18 1.95 -8.87
CA GLY A 88 -11.17 2.71 -9.58
C GLY A 88 -10.78 2.08 -10.89
N THR A 89 -10.14 2.88 -11.73
CA THR A 89 -9.60 2.44 -13.01
C THR A 89 -8.17 2.89 -13.17
N ILE A 90 -7.35 2.02 -13.74
CA ILE A 90 -5.99 2.34 -14.16
C ILE A 90 -6.03 2.68 -15.64
N LEU A 91 -5.40 3.80 -16.00
CA LEU A 91 -5.40 4.33 -17.36
C LEU A 91 -3.95 4.46 -17.85
N LYS A 92 -3.76 4.32 -19.17
CA LYS A 92 -2.47 4.49 -19.85
C LYS A 92 -1.32 3.76 -19.13
N ASN A 93 -1.49 2.44 -18.91
CA ASN A 93 -0.49 1.57 -18.28
C ASN A 93 0.02 2.08 -16.92
N GLY A 94 -0.88 2.62 -16.10
CA GLY A 94 -0.53 3.08 -14.76
C GLY A 94 -0.04 4.52 -14.67
N GLN A 95 0.04 5.26 -15.78
CA GLN A 95 0.35 6.70 -15.73
C GLN A 95 -0.71 7.49 -14.96
N PHE A 96 -1.96 7.02 -14.99
CA PHE A 96 -3.05 7.63 -14.26
C PHE A 96 -3.89 6.57 -13.56
N PHE A 97 -4.46 6.94 -12.42
CA PHE A 97 -5.55 6.19 -11.82
C PHE A 97 -6.66 7.10 -11.36
N LYS A 98 -7.90 6.58 -11.37
CA LYS A 98 -9.06 7.23 -10.77
C LYS A 98 -9.60 6.38 -9.64
N ILE A 99 -10.03 7.02 -8.57
CA ILE A 99 -10.69 6.40 -7.42
C ILE A 99 -12.02 7.12 -7.16
N SER A 100 -13.04 6.34 -6.81
CA SER A 100 -14.31 6.80 -6.26
C SER A 100 -14.69 5.87 -5.11
N SER A 101 -15.02 6.43 -3.96
CA SER A 101 -15.33 5.66 -2.76
C SER A 101 -16.31 6.38 -1.84
N GLU A 102 -16.96 5.63 -0.96
CA GLU A 102 -17.56 6.18 0.25
C GLU A 102 -16.50 6.28 1.35
N ALA A 103 -16.52 7.38 2.09
CA ALA A 103 -15.75 7.56 3.31
C ALA A 103 -16.70 7.89 4.47
N SER A 104 -16.41 7.45 5.69
CA SER A 104 -17.26 7.71 6.86
C SER A 104 -16.41 8.13 8.05
N ASP A 105 -16.89 9.10 8.82
CA ASP A 105 -16.27 9.43 10.11
C ASP A 105 -16.69 8.45 11.21
N ALA A 106 -16.10 8.59 12.40
CA ALA A 106 -16.43 7.78 13.58
C ALA A 106 -17.90 7.91 14.02
N GLY A 107 -18.58 9.01 13.66
CA GLY A 107 -20.01 9.22 13.91
C GLY A 107 -20.92 8.60 12.84
N GLY A 108 -20.36 7.95 11.83
CA GLY A 108 -21.09 7.35 10.71
C GLY A 108 -21.56 8.36 9.65
N LYS A 109 -21.13 9.63 9.72
CA LYS A 109 -21.42 10.60 8.66
C LYS A 109 -20.67 10.19 7.40
N LYS A 110 -21.41 10.04 6.31
CA LYS A 110 -20.86 9.63 5.01
C LYS A 110 -20.38 10.79 4.17
N PHE A 111 -19.34 10.54 3.40
CA PHE A 111 -18.72 11.46 2.45
C PHE A 111 -18.45 10.72 1.14
N THR A 112 -18.48 11.46 0.03
CA THR A 112 -18.03 10.95 -1.27
C THR A 112 -16.58 11.35 -1.50
N PHE A 113 -15.70 10.37 -1.65
CA PHE A 113 -14.28 10.57 -1.97
C PHE A 113 -14.03 10.26 -3.45
N LYS A 114 -13.41 11.18 -4.17
CA LYS A 114 -12.96 10.97 -5.56
C LYS A 114 -11.53 11.44 -5.73
N ALA A 115 -10.68 10.65 -6.35
CA ALA A 115 -9.27 10.98 -6.57
C ALA A 115 -8.80 10.71 -8.00
N LEU A 116 -7.82 11.48 -8.43
CA LEU A 116 -7.04 11.29 -9.65
C LEU A 116 -5.56 11.31 -9.27
N GLY A 117 -4.87 10.20 -9.53
CA GLY A 117 -3.43 10.11 -9.41
C GLY A 117 -2.74 10.26 -10.77
N ASN A 118 -1.63 11.00 -10.78
CA ASN A 118 -0.75 11.19 -11.93
C ASN A 118 0.64 10.69 -11.55
N LEU A 119 1.20 9.76 -12.33
CA LEU A 119 2.53 9.21 -12.09
C LEU A 119 3.58 10.32 -12.22
N VAL A 120 4.41 10.46 -11.19
CA VAL A 120 5.53 11.42 -11.14
C VAL A 120 6.83 10.68 -11.37
N GLU A 121 7.03 9.55 -10.69
CA GLU A 121 8.28 8.80 -10.74
C GLU A 121 8.04 7.30 -10.56
N LYS A 122 8.91 6.48 -11.14
CA LYS A 122 8.91 5.03 -10.97
C LYS A 122 10.26 4.58 -10.43
N ASN A 123 10.22 3.80 -9.36
CA ASN A 123 11.38 3.11 -8.82
C ASN A 123 11.16 1.58 -8.84
N PRO A 124 12.22 0.77 -8.69
CA PRO A 124 12.06 -0.66 -8.46
C PRO A 124 11.18 -0.92 -7.23
N GLY A 125 10.01 -1.56 -7.41
CA GLY A 125 9.10 -1.94 -6.32
C GLY A 125 8.16 -0.84 -5.82
N ASN A 126 8.25 0.41 -6.31
CA ASN A 126 7.29 1.46 -5.97
C ASN A 126 7.09 2.50 -7.08
N SER A 127 6.00 3.24 -7.02
CA SER A 127 5.66 4.32 -7.94
C SER A 127 5.16 5.52 -7.16
N ILE A 128 5.65 6.71 -7.49
CA ILE A 128 5.30 7.97 -6.85
C ILE A 128 4.24 8.68 -7.69
N TYR A 129 3.16 9.11 -7.06
CA TYR A 129 2.05 9.81 -7.70
C TYR A 129 1.80 11.16 -7.03
N SER A 130 1.43 12.14 -7.86
CA SER A 130 0.72 13.33 -7.39
C SER A 130 -0.77 13.06 -7.47
N VAL A 131 -1.46 13.15 -6.34
CA VAL A 131 -2.88 12.82 -6.22
C VAL A 131 -3.67 14.06 -5.87
N THR A 132 -4.65 14.39 -6.70
CA THR A 132 -5.67 15.40 -6.40
C THR A 132 -6.99 14.71 -6.13
N ALA A 133 -7.68 15.11 -5.07
CA ALA A 133 -8.94 14.49 -4.67
C ALA A 133 -9.96 15.52 -4.16
N THR A 134 -11.21 15.08 -4.08
CA THR A 134 -12.32 15.82 -3.50
C THR A 134 -13.04 14.95 -2.50
N LEU A 135 -13.33 15.52 -1.34
CA LEU A 135 -14.21 14.96 -0.34
C LEU A 135 -15.48 15.81 -0.29
N SER A 136 -16.63 15.24 -0.64
CA SER A 136 -17.92 15.93 -0.63
C SER A 136 -18.76 15.39 0.53
N ASP A 137 -19.30 16.29 1.34
CA ASP A 137 -20.24 15.91 2.40
C ASP A 137 -21.69 15.75 1.83
N PRO A 138 -22.66 15.29 2.65
CA PRO A 138 -24.04 15.11 2.19
C PRO A 138 -24.74 16.41 1.75
N SER A 139 -24.19 17.56 2.12
CA SER A 139 -24.67 18.89 1.71
C SER A 139 -23.94 19.41 0.47
N ASN A 140 -23.13 18.57 -0.19
CA ASN A 140 -22.29 18.89 -1.35
C ASN A 140 -21.21 19.95 -1.05
N LYS A 141 -20.85 20.18 0.21
CA LYS A 141 -19.69 20.99 0.54
C LYS A 141 -18.42 20.22 0.18
N ILE A 142 -17.56 20.83 -0.62
CA ILE A 142 -16.36 20.20 -1.16
C ILE A 142 -15.13 20.63 -0.37
N THR A 143 -14.37 19.66 0.10
CA THR A 143 -12.98 19.84 0.53
C THR A 143 -12.07 19.28 -0.54
N LYS A 144 -11.12 20.08 -1.03
CA LYS A 144 -10.10 19.62 -1.98
C LYS A 144 -8.94 19.02 -1.21
N LEU A 145 -8.38 17.94 -1.72
CA LEU A 145 -7.26 17.23 -1.13
C LEU A 145 -6.14 17.14 -2.16
N ILE A 146 -4.91 17.40 -1.74
CA ILE A 146 -3.72 17.26 -2.57
C ILE A 146 -2.70 16.43 -1.81
N TYR A 147 -2.14 15.41 -2.44
CA TYR A 147 -1.17 14.50 -1.82
C TYR A 147 0.00 14.23 -2.76
N THR A 148 1.17 14.00 -2.17
CA THR A 148 2.22 13.21 -2.80
C THR A 148 2.18 11.82 -2.19
N THR A 149 2.00 10.80 -3.03
CA THR A 149 1.78 9.43 -2.57
C THR A 149 2.81 8.46 -3.15
N LYS A 150 3.14 7.44 -2.36
CA LYS A 150 3.93 6.29 -2.77
C LYS A 150 3.00 5.09 -2.85
N VAL A 151 2.96 4.45 -4.01
CA VAL A 151 2.29 3.16 -4.22
C VAL A 151 3.35 2.08 -4.24
N SER A 152 3.27 1.12 -3.33
CA SER A 152 4.22 0.00 -3.26
C SER A 152 3.48 -1.34 -3.33
N GLU A 153 4.03 -2.28 -4.08
CA GLU A 153 3.52 -3.66 -4.14
C GLU A 153 3.77 -4.38 -2.80
N PHE A 154 2.83 -5.24 -2.39
CA PHE A 154 3.08 -6.21 -1.32
C PHE A 154 4.04 -7.27 -1.86
N THR A 155 5.21 -7.41 -1.24
CA THR A 155 6.18 -8.42 -1.66
C THR A 155 5.60 -9.81 -1.36
N PRO A 156 5.42 -10.69 -2.37
CA PRO A 156 5.15 -12.08 -2.08
C PRO A 156 6.43 -12.68 -1.50
N ILE A 157 6.41 -13.04 -0.23
CA ILE A 157 7.52 -13.76 0.39
C ILE A 157 7.57 -15.12 -0.30
N LYS A 158 8.65 -15.37 -1.05
CA LYS A 158 8.86 -16.66 -1.71
C LYS A 158 9.04 -17.70 -0.62
N PRO A 159 8.25 -18.79 -0.60
CA PRO A 159 8.49 -19.89 0.31
C PRO A 159 9.92 -20.39 0.13
N THR A 160 10.62 -20.63 1.24
CA THR A 160 11.99 -21.17 1.24
C THR A 160 12.07 -22.55 0.58
N ASP A 161 10.93 -23.23 0.43
CA ASP A 161 10.80 -24.53 -0.24
C ASP A 161 9.65 -24.56 -1.26
N LYS A 162 9.96 -25.00 -2.48
CA LYS A 162 8.97 -25.19 -3.56
C LYS A 162 7.87 -26.24 -3.23
N ASN A 163 8.05 -27.03 -2.17
CA ASN A 163 7.12 -28.05 -1.70
C ASN A 163 6.35 -27.69 -0.42
N LYS A 164 6.68 -26.59 0.27
CA LYS A 164 5.89 -26.06 1.39
C LYS A 164 5.07 -24.87 0.90
N LYS A 165 3.89 -25.15 0.36
CA LYS A 165 2.88 -24.09 0.19
C LYS A 165 2.55 -23.55 1.59
N THR A 166 2.66 -22.22 1.72
CA THR A 166 1.94 -21.35 2.66
C THR A 166 2.50 -21.01 4.05
N GLU A 167 3.74 -21.37 4.41
CA GLU A 167 4.34 -20.94 5.69
C GLU A 167 5.32 -19.77 5.51
N ILE A 168 5.08 -18.67 6.23
CA ILE A 168 5.96 -17.49 6.27
C ILE A 168 6.43 -17.27 7.70
N THR A 169 7.71 -16.97 7.87
CA THR A 169 8.26 -16.53 9.17
C THR A 169 8.52 -15.03 9.14
N VAL A 170 7.99 -14.32 10.14
CA VAL A 170 8.21 -12.90 10.41
C VAL A 170 8.92 -12.79 11.75
N ARG A 171 9.99 -12.00 11.83
CA ARG A 171 10.73 -11.77 13.07
C ARG A 171 10.29 -10.44 13.67
N ILE A 172 9.95 -10.44 14.95
CA ILE A 172 9.86 -9.20 15.75
C ILE A 172 11.29 -8.84 16.09
N LEU A 173 11.79 -7.73 15.53
CA LEU A 173 13.21 -7.41 15.59
C LEU A 173 13.62 -6.94 16.98
N LYS A 174 14.91 -7.09 17.30
CA LYS A 174 15.45 -6.67 18.60
C LYS A 174 15.28 -5.16 18.85
N GLY A 175 14.70 -4.84 20.00
CA GLY A 175 14.34 -3.50 20.47
C GLY A 175 13.25 -2.80 19.68
N SER A 176 12.36 -3.55 19.03
CA SER A 176 11.14 -3.03 18.42
C SER A 176 10.20 -2.39 19.45
N SER A 177 10.33 -2.80 20.73
CA SER A 177 9.60 -2.22 21.85
C SER A 177 10.00 -0.80 22.23
N ASN A 178 10.95 -0.18 21.54
CA ASN A 178 11.38 1.19 21.80
C ASN A 178 11.13 2.05 20.57
N SER A 179 10.17 2.98 20.65
CA SER A 179 9.86 3.92 19.56
C SER A 179 10.86 5.07 19.45
N GLU A 180 11.60 5.36 20.53
CA GLU A 180 12.54 6.50 20.61
C GLU A 180 13.98 6.09 20.30
N VAL A 181 14.28 4.80 20.43
CA VAL A 181 15.55 4.27 19.96
C VAL A 181 15.36 3.81 18.52
N PRO A 182 15.80 4.58 17.52
CA PRO A 182 16.10 3.99 16.23
C PRO A 182 17.23 3.01 16.49
N ASN A 183 16.92 1.74 16.67
CA ASN A 183 17.97 0.74 16.73
C ASN A 183 18.59 0.66 15.33
N TYR A 184 19.65 1.45 15.09
CA TYR A 184 20.93 1.05 14.48
C TYR A 184 21.82 2.25 14.03
N ASN A 185 22.50 2.93 14.96
CA ASN A 185 23.55 3.90 14.59
C ASN A 185 24.93 3.28 14.30
N GLU A 186 25.08 1.95 14.27
CA GLU A 186 26.40 1.33 14.08
C GLU A 186 26.35 0.07 13.18
N GLN A 187 26.64 0.25 11.88
CA GLN A 187 27.42 -0.67 11.00
C GLN A 187 26.78 -1.51 9.87
N ALA A 188 25.86 -1.00 9.03
CA ALA A 188 25.46 -1.71 7.81
C ALA A 188 24.55 -0.85 6.93
N GLY A 189 25.07 -0.41 5.79
CA GLY A 189 24.44 0.56 4.92
C GLY A 189 23.07 0.17 4.35
N ARG A 190 22.24 1.20 4.19
CA ARG A 190 21.17 1.34 3.18
C ARG A 190 19.99 0.36 3.22
N PHE A 191 19.46 0.03 4.39
CA PHE A 191 18.13 -0.61 4.50
C PHE A 191 17.15 0.28 5.30
N LEU A 192 15.91 0.36 4.83
CA LEU A 192 14.77 0.98 5.54
C LEU A 192 14.33 0.01 6.64
N PHE A 193 14.34 0.41 7.92
CA PHE A 193 14.08 -0.50 9.04
C PHE A 193 12.60 -0.50 9.48
N ASN A 194 12.04 -1.71 9.61
CA ASN A 194 10.67 -2.02 10.02
C ASN A 194 10.71 -2.75 11.37
N TYR A 195 9.74 -2.56 12.28
CA TYR A 195 9.66 -3.28 13.57
C TYR A 195 9.51 -4.81 13.42
N PHE A 196 8.99 -5.23 12.27
CA PHE A 196 8.97 -6.62 11.83
C PHE A 196 9.96 -6.79 10.69
N SER A 197 10.58 -7.98 10.56
CA SER A 197 11.42 -8.30 9.39
C SER A 197 10.67 -8.12 8.07
N GLU A 198 9.35 -8.29 8.10
CA GLU A 198 8.43 -8.01 7.00
C GLU A 198 7.13 -7.41 7.55
N ASN A 199 6.72 -6.26 7.02
CA ASN A 199 5.47 -5.58 7.43
C ASN A 199 4.42 -5.53 6.32
N ARG A 200 4.70 -6.10 5.14
CA ARG A 200 3.77 -6.23 4.02
C ARG A 200 3.88 -7.62 3.44
N ILE A 201 2.92 -8.47 3.80
CA ILE A 201 2.98 -9.90 3.52
C ILE A 201 1.84 -10.27 2.59
N SER A 202 2.11 -11.08 1.57
CA SER A 202 1.07 -11.68 0.72
C SER A 202 1.09 -13.20 0.87
N ILE A 203 -0.06 -13.77 1.21
CA ILE A 203 -0.29 -15.23 1.30
C ILE A 203 -1.57 -15.62 0.56
N ILE A 204 -1.70 -16.91 0.28
CA ILE A 204 -2.98 -17.48 -0.16
C ILE A 204 -3.83 -17.88 1.05
N SER A 205 -5.14 -17.93 0.86
CA SER A 205 -6.08 -18.50 1.83
C SER A 205 -5.62 -19.89 2.30
N GLY A 206 -5.71 -20.12 3.61
CA GLY A 206 -5.15 -21.29 4.29
C GLY A 206 -3.68 -21.16 4.67
N GLY A 207 -3.03 -20.03 4.37
CA GLY A 207 -1.64 -19.80 4.73
C GLY A 207 -1.39 -19.42 6.18
N THR A 208 -0.21 -19.76 6.67
CA THR A 208 0.23 -19.57 8.05
C THR A 208 1.39 -18.59 8.11
N VAL A 209 1.27 -17.60 9.00
CA VAL A 209 2.37 -16.70 9.36
C VAL A 209 2.80 -17.00 10.78
N THR A 210 4.09 -17.26 10.95
CA THR A 210 4.75 -17.47 12.24
C THR A 210 5.53 -16.23 12.61
N PHE A 211 5.16 -15.59 13.72
CA PHE A 211 5.90 -14.49 14.32
C PHE A 211 6.87 -15.04 15.35
N VAL A 212 8.15 -14.74 15.20
CA VAL A 212 9.22 -15.13 16.15
C VAL A 212 9.67 -13.88 16.90
N ASN A 213 9.61 -13.92 18.23
CA ASN A 213 10.05 -12.81 19.05
C ASN A 213 11.57 -12.86 19.25
N GLU A 214 12.31 -12.01 18.54
CA GLU A 214 13.76 -11.83 18.72
C GLU A 214 14.10 -10.59 19.56
N ASP A 215 13.07 -9.90 20.05
CA ASP A 215 13.24 -8.86 21.06
C ASP A 215 13.51 -9.47 22.44
N ILE A 216 14.01 -8.63 23.34
CA ILE A 216 14.30 -8.96 24.74
C ILE A 216 13.09 -8.76 25.66
N VAL A 217 12.00 -8.21 25.13
CA VAL A 217 10.73 -8.04 25.86
C VAL A 217 9.63 -8.91 25.28
N SER A 218 8.59 -9.16 26.07
CA SER A 218 7.40 -9.86 25.57
C SER A 218 6.53 -8.95 24.70
N HIS A 219 5.96 -9.55 23.65
CA HIS A 219 5.06 -8.90 22.69
C HIS A 219 3.69 -9.58 22.68
N SER A 220 2.65 -8.87 22.27
CA SER A 220 1.27 -9.40 22.14
C SER A 220 0.64 -8.83 20.89
N LEU A 221 0.42 -9.66 19.88
CA LEU A 221 -0.09 -9.25 18.58
C LEU A 221 -1.60 -9.43 18.48
N LYS A 222 -2.29 -8.43 17.94
CA LYS A 222 -3.73 -8.42 17.69
C LYS A 222 -4.03 -7.97 16.27
N SER A 223 -5.17 -8.41 15.72
CA SER A 223 -5.72 -7.78 14.50
C SER A 223 -6.59 -6.59 14.84
N GLY A 224 -6.64 -5.61 13.94
CA GLY A 224 -7.48 -4.43 14.13
C GLY A 224 -7.52 -3.47 12.95
N THR A 225 -8.04 -2.28 13.22
CA THR A 225 -8.14 -1.17 12.28
C THR A 225 -7.25 -0.04 12.76
N SER A 226 -6.57 0.63 11.82
CA SER A 226 -5.80 1.83 12.10
C SER A 226 -6.72 2.98 12.46
N ASN A 227 -6.30 3.75 13.45
CA ASN A 227 -6.88 5.02 13.85
C ASN A 227 -5.77 6.08 13.79
N ASN A 228 -6.12 7.34 13.91
CA ASN A 228 -5.15 8.37 14.26
C ASN A 228 -4.49 8.05 15.60
N TYR A 229 -3.19 8.31 15.68
CA TYR A 229 -2.46 8.21 16.94
C TYR A 229 -3.03 9.20 17.95
N ASN A 230 -3.79 8.69 18.90
CA ASN A 230 -4.25 9.46 20.03
C ASN A 230 -3.08 9.60 21.01
N LYS A 231 -2.40 10.76 20.99
CA LYS A 231 -1.25 11.02 21.87
C LYS A 231 -1.59 10.90 23.36
N THR A 232 -2.83 11.19 23.75
CA THR A 232 -3.31 11.13 25.14
C THR A 232 -3.51 9.69 25.60
N LEU A 233 -4.10 8.85 24.76
CA LEU A 233 -4.35 7.42 25.05
C LEU A 233 -3.18 6.51 24.62
N LYS A 234 -2.24 7.06 23.83
CA LYS A 234 -1.17 6.34 23.12
C LYS A 234 -1.70 5.20 22.24
N GLU A 235 -2.88 5.38 21.66
CA GLU A 235 -3.55 4.38 20.83
C GLU A 235 -3.49 4.78 19.35
N ALA A 236 -2.98 3.90 18.50
CA ALA A 236 -2.99 4.00 17.05
C ALA A 236 -3.92 2.96 16.39
N PHE A 237 -4.36 1.95 17.13
CA PHE A 237 -5.16 0.86 16.58
C PHE A 237 -6.28 0.45 17.53
N THR A 238 -7.43 0.11 16.95
CA THR A 238 -8.52 -0.57 17.68
C THR A 238 -8.55 -2.03 17.26
N ALA A 239 -8.44 -2.93 18.25
CA ALA A 239 -8.53 -4.37 18.01
C ALA A 239 -9.92 -4.76 17.49
N ASP A 240 -9.97 -5.62 16.46
CA ASP A 240 -11.23 -6.11 15.88
C ASP A 240 -11.71 -7.43 16.51
N GLY A 241 -10.95 -7.97 17.47
CA GLY A 241 -11.27 -9.17 18.22
C GLY A 241 -11.11 -10.49 17.45
N LYS A 242 -10.63 -10.47 16.20
CA LYS A 242 -10.54 -11.69 15.37
C LYS A 242 -9.28 -12.52 15.62
N ILE A 243 -8.16 -11.86 15.90
CA ILE A 243 -6.85 -12.48 16.08
C ILE A 243 -6.20 -11.90 17.34
N SER A 244 -5.65 -12.78 18.17
CA SER A 244 -4.85 -12.43 19.34
C SER A 244 -3.82 -13.52 19.60
N SER A 245 -2.56 -13.16 19.78
CA SER A 245 -1.49 -14.12 20.08
C SER A 245 -1.38 -14.45 21.57
N GLY A 246 -1.89 -13.59 22.44
CA GLY A 246 -1.42 -13.52 23.82
C GLY A 246 0.08 -13.17 23.88
N ASN A 247 0.71 -13.42 25.03
CA ASN A 247 2.11 -13.06 25.24
C ASN A 247 3.07 -14.01 24.48
N ILE A 248 3.82 -13.45 23.54
CA ILE A 248 4.97 -14.07 22.88
C ILE A 248 6.22 -13.69 23.67
N GLN A 249 6.77 -14.61 24.45
CA GLN A 249 7.98 -14.38 25.25
C GLN A 249 9.23 -14.26 24.35
N PRO A 250 10.32 -13.62 24.82
CA PRO A 250 11.60 -13.60 24.10
C PRO A 250 12.05 -14.99 23.65
N GLY A 251 12.46 -15.11 22.39
CA GLY A 251 12.87 -16.36 21.75
C GLY A 251 11.73 -17.35 21.47
N LYS A 252 10.47 -17.01 21.76
CA LYS A 252 9.29 -17.83 21.43
C LYS A 252 8.62 -17.34 20.15
N SER A 253 7.70 -18.16 19.66
CA SER A 253 6.96 -17.87 18.44
C SER A 253 5.47 -18.12 18.60
N TRP A 254 4.69 -17.47 17.76
CA TRP A 254 3.26 -17.70 17.62
C TRP A 254 2.90 -17.78 16.14
N SER A 255 2.01 -18.71 15.80
CA SER A 255 1.57 -18.93 14.42
C SER A 255 0.08 -18.69 14.28
N VAL A 256 -0.31 -18.08 13.17
CA VAL A 256 -1.72 -17.84 12.82
C VAL A 256 -1.98 -18.22 11.37
N THR A 257 -3.09 -18.93 11.15
CA THR A 257 -3.55 -19.34 9.82
C THR A 257 -4.69 -18.46 9.35
N PHE A 258 -4.55 -17.86 8.17
CA PHE A 258 -5.55 -16.97 7.59
C PHE A 258 -6.40 -17.70 6.57
N LYS A 259 -7.68 -17.89 6.88
CA LYS A 259 -8.62 -18.62 6.01
C LYS A 259 -9.39 -17.69 5.08
N GLU A 260 -9.84 -16.54 5.56
CA GLU A 260 -10.65 -15.64 4.74
C GLU A 260 -9.77 -14.72 3.89
N PRO A 261 -10.07 -14.53 2.60
CA PRO A 261 -9.40 -13.54 1.77
C PRO A 261 -9.64 -12.11 2.28
N GLY A 262 -8.63 -11.25 2.16
CA GLY A 262 -8.73 -9.85 2.56
C GLY A 262 -7.43 -9.29 3.12
N PHE A 263 -7.53 -8.09 3.69
CA PHE A 263 -6.42 -7.44 4.38
C PHE A 263 -6.59 -7.58 5.89
N TYR A 264 -5.52 -7.97 6.55
CA TYR A 264 -5.40 -8.08 8.00
C TYR A 264 -4.29 -7.16 8.46
N ARG A 265 -4.62 -6.15 9.26
CA ARG A 265 -3.62 -5.36 9.97
C ARG A 265 -3.37 -6.02 11.32
N ILE A 266 -2.12 -6.43 11.55
CA ILE A 266 -1.65 -7.00 12.80
C ILE A 266 -0.79 -5.94 13.50
N PHE A 267 -1.04 -5.68 14.77
CA PHE A 267 -0.29 -4.70 15.57
C PHE A 267 0.02 -5.25 16.96
N ASP A 268 1.04 -4.71 17.61
CA ASP A 268 1.31 -5.03 19.01
C ASP A 268 0.41 -4.22 19.95
N GLU A 269 -0.27 -4.91 20.88
CA GLU A 269 -1.21 -4.31 21.83
C GLU A 269 -0.60 -3.21 22.69
N LYS A 270 0.64 -3.41 23.15
CA LYS A 270 1.35 -2.48 24.04
C LYS A 270 2.18 -1.48 23.25
N TYR A 271 2.82 -1.94 22.17
CA TYR A 271 3.74 -1.16 21.35
C TYR A 271 3.08 -0.83 20.00
N GLN A 272 1.97 -0.08 20.04
CA GLN A 272 1.08 0.12 18.88
C GLN A 272 1.71 0.84 17.68
N TRP A 273 2.95 1.32 17.75
CA TRP A 273 3.71 1.74 16.56
C TRP A 273 4.21 0.56 15.72
N MET A 274 4.20 -0.65 16.28
CA MET A 274 4.57 -1.88 15.60
C MET A 274 3.34 -2.45 14.91
N ASP A 275 3.36 -2.46 13.58
CA ASP A 275 2.33 -3.12 12.79
C ASP A 275 2.87 -3.80 11.53
N ALA A 276 2.07 -4.73 11.01
CA ALA A 276 2.24 -5.38 9.73
C ALA A 276 0.88 -5.54 9.04
N THR A 277 0.86 -5.47 7.72
CA THR A 277 -0.32 -5.76 6.90
C THR A 277 -0.12 -7.08 6.16
N ILE A 278 -1.07 -7.98 6.31
CA ILE A 278 -1.13 -9.29 5.65
C ILE A 278 -2.28 -9.27 4.66
N PHE A 279 -1.95 -9.42 3.38
CA PHE A 279 -2.92 -9.65 2.32
C PHE A 279 -3.08 -11.15 2.06
N VAL A 280 -4.33 -11.61 2.13
CA VAL A 280 -4.72 -13.00 1.89
C VAL A 280 -5.49 -13.04 0.58
N SER A 281 -4.89 -13.61 -0.46
CA SER A 281 -5.56 -13.82 -1.75
C SER A 281 -6.43 -15.07 -1.70
N SER A 282 -7.57 -15.06 -2.39
CA SER A 282 -8.34 -16.28 -2.63
C SER A 282 -7.50 -17.32 -3.37
N ASP A 283 -7.64 -18.60 -3.00
CA ASP A 283 -7.05 -19.70 -3.75
C ASP A 283 -7.81 -19.84 -5.08
N SER A 284 -7.45 -19.01 -6.05
CA SER A 284 -7.84 -19.23 -7.43
C SER A 284 -6.97 -20.37 -7.91
N SER A 285 -7.41 -21.60 -7.65
CA SER A 285 -6.99 -22.73 -8.47
C SER A 285 -7.05 -22.25 -9.91
N SER A 286 -5.88 -22.17 -10.55
CA SER A 286 -5.77 -21.76 -11.93
C SER A 286 -6.62 -22.76 -12.72
N LYS A 287 -7.85 -22.39 -13.09
CA LYS A 287 -8.51 -23.06 -14.19
C LYS A 287 -7.65 -22.75 -15.39
N THR A 288 -6.80 -23.70 -15.76
CA THR A 288 -6.15 -23.74 -17.07
C THR A 288 -7.28 -23.75 -18.09
N ILE A 289 -7.66 -22.57 -18.58
CA ILE A 289 -8.45 -22.45 -19.80
C ILE A 289 -7.46 -22.81 -20.91
N GLY A 290 -7.50 -24.07 -21.33
CA GLY A 290 -6.54 -24.61 -22.30
C GLY A 290 -6.49 -26.13 -22.45
N SER A 291 -7.28 -26.92 -21.71
CA SER A 291 -7.39 -28.36 -22.00
C SER A 291 -8.58 -28.63 -22.93
N SER A 292 -8.51 -28.15 -24.17
CA SER A 292 -9.27 -28.77 -25.26
C SER A 292 -8.65 -30.14 -25.51
N LYS A 293 -9.20 -31.18 -24.87
CA LYS A 293 -9.04 -32.54 -25.38
C LYS A 293 -9.68 -32.56 -26.76
N ASN A 294 -8.85 -32.71 -27.79
CA ASN A 294 -9.27 -33.05 -29.13
C ASN A 294 -10.26 -34.23 -29.06
N LEU A 295 -11.51 -33.98 -29.44
CA LEU A 295 -12.43 -35.04 -29.85
C LEU A 295 -12.17 -35.25 -31.35
N LEU A 296 -11.23 -36.14 -31.63
CA LEU A 296 -11.15 -36.87 -32.89
C LEU A 296 -11.08 -38.35 -32.51
N ASN A 297 -12.23 -38.99 -32.63
CA ASN A 297 -12.45 -40.34 -33.16
C ASN A 297 -13.96 -40.55 -33.26
#